data_AF-E4ZRR7-F1
#
_entry.id   AF-E4ZRR7-F1
#
_cell.length_a   1.000
_cell.length_b   1.000
_cell.length_c   1.000
_cell.angle_alpha   90.00
_cell.angle_beta   90.00
_cell.angle_gamma   90.00
#
_symmetry.space_group_name_H-M   'P 1'
#
loop_
_entity.id
_entity.type
_entity.pdbx_description
1 polymer ?
#
loop_
_entity_poly.entity_id
_entity_poly.type
_entity_poly.pdbx_seq_one_letter_code
_entity_poly.pdbx_strand_id
1 'polypeptide(L)'
;MEAPTPPTTGQTPSALLFQSPPSELFEGVVCPPPEWAVHDESNPPLQRRHSQWITLLCGTKSFQLRRAMLQQHSIFAQHMKHNPHDTEIELAALNGDEEMAVHIATYLEDPDTFPLFRSAQWGFHYALYHHLQKAARALELYDLHDWIAEKRYVRAIKTVVDTTIEEVEPGQLPSTVQYEGDAEVTVNMLQKTRYFHFCPRAIPTHRVERDKQNRCGRKCESLHELGHSHLEEEPYVEIVTVTKRVVFDPEVCRRVAPAEAGVDECEGDIKQHGSCQDVEPFVGDFMT
;
A
#
# COMPACT_ATOMS: atom_id res chain seq x y z
N MET A 1 20.78 -32.19 44.39
CA MET A 1 19.81 -31.61 43.43
C MET A 1 20.57 -31.43 42.13
N GLU A 2 20.54 -32.48 41.30
CA GLU A 2 21.24 -32.53 40.02
C GLU A 2 20.43 -31.81 38.94
N ALA A 3 21.13 -31.03 38.12
CA ALA A 3 20.57 -30.29 37.00
C ALA A 3 20.42 -31.21 35.77
N PRO A 4 19.35 -31.08 34.96
CA PRO A 4 19.17 -31.89 33.76
C PRO A 4 20.04 -31.40 32.60
N THR A 5 20.72 -32.34 31.96
CA THR A 5 21.48 -32.17 30.71
C THR A 5 20.56 -32.04 29.50
N PRO A 6 20.96 -31.26 28.46
CA PRO A 6 20.20 -31.13 27.22
C PRO A 6 20.42 -32.31 26.25
N PRO A 7 19.41 -32.66 25.43
CA PRO A 7 19.55 -33.70 24.41
C PRO A 7 20.30 -33.18 23.18
N THR A 8 21.35 -33.91 22.81
CA THR A 8 22.03 -33.85 21.52
C THR A 8 21.18 -34.56 20.47
N THR A 9 20.83 -33.89 19.38
CA THR A 9 20.29 -34.57 18.19
C THR A 9 20.85 -33.92 16.95
N GLY A 10 21.88 -34.55 16.39
CA GLY A 10 22.33 -34.31 15.04
C GLY A 10 21.51 -35.14 14.07
N GLN A 11 21.05 -34.52 12.99
CA GLN A 11 20.66 -35.21 11.77
C GLN A 11 20.83 -34.24 10.58
N THR A 12 21.88 -34.48 9.81
CA THR A 12 22.18 -33.82 8.54
C THR A 12 21.35 -34.50 7.45
N PRO A 13 20.55 -33.77 6.65
CA PRO A 13 19.85 -34.38 5.53
C PRO A 13 20.81 -34.64 4.36
N SER A 14 20.81 -35.88 3.91
CA SER A 14 21.54 -36.41 2.75
C SER A 14 21.26 -35.62 1.47
N ALA A 15 22.33 -35.29 0.76
CA ALA A 15 22.32 -34.75 -0.58
C ALA A 15 21.74 -35.79 -1.57
N LEU A 16 20.68 -35.41 -2.29
CA LEU A 16 20.18 -36.14 -3.45
C LEU A 16 21.06 -35.83 -4.66
N LEU A 17 21.89 -36.81 -5.04
CA LEU A 17 22.64 -36.83 -6.30
C LEU A 17 21.65 -37.01 -7.47
N PHE A 18 21.45 -35.95 -8.25
CA PHE A 18 20.85 -36.03 -9.59
C PHE A 18 21.82 -36.76 -10.53
N GLN A 19 21.47 -37.98 -10.93
CA GLN A 19 22.15 -38.69 -12.01
C GLN A 19 21.68 -38.10 -13.35
N SER A 20 22.63 -37.65 -14.17
CA SER A 20 22.37 -37.26 -15.55
C SER A 20 22.07 -38.50 -16.41
N PRO A 21 21.14 -38.43 -17.37
CA PRO A 21 20.91 -39.52 -18.30
C PRO A 21 22.10 -39.68 -19.27
N PRO A 22 22.38 -40.90 -19.75
CA PRO A 22 23.45 -41.17 -20.69
C PRO A 22 23.17 -40.55 -22.07
N SER A 23 24.18 -39.87 -22.60
CA SER A 23 24.24 -39.39 -23.98
C SER A 23 24.39 -40.59 -24.92
N GLU A 24 23.29 -41.13 -25.42
CA GLU A 24 23.34 -42.10 -26.50
C GLU A 24 23.48 -41.39 -27.86
N LEU A 25 24.56 -41.80 -28.52
CA LEU A 25 25.00 -41.53 -29.88
C LEU A 25 23.86 -41.73 -30.90
N PHE A 26 23.37 -40.62 -31.47
CA PHE A 26 22.70 -40.66 -32.77
C PHE A 26 23.74 -40.46 -33.87
N GLU A 27 24.23 -41.58 -34.40
CA GLU A 27 24.92 -41.59 -35.68
C GLU A 27 23.91 -41.43 -36.82
N GLY A 28 24.10 -40.37 -37.60
CA GLY A 28 24.00 -40.38 -39.06
C GLY A 28 22.63 -40.65 -39.71
N VAL A 29 21.88 -39.59 -39.98
CA VAL A 29 21.09 -39.48 -41.22
C VAL A 29 21.29 -38.08 -41.80
N VAL A 30 22.18 -37.97 -42.79
CA VAL A 30 22.29 -36.79 -43.65
C VAL A 30 21.19 -36.89 -44.69
N CYS A 31 20.10 -36.15 -44.51
CA CYS A 31 19.11 -35.98 -45.56
C CYS A 31 19.73 -35.10 -46.68
N PRO A 32 19.72 -35.53 -47.95
CA PRO A 32 20.04 -34.62 -49.03
C PRO A 32 19.00 -33.50 -49.08
N PRO A 33 19.42 -32.25 -49.33
CA PRO A 33 18.49 -31.14 -49.43
C PRO A 33 17.51 -31.40 -50.58
N PRO A 34 16.21 -31.13 -50.40
CA PRO A 34 15.22 -31.32 -51.45
C PRO A 34 15.47 -30.36 -52.62
N GLU A 35 15.21 -30.86 -53.82
CA GLU A 35 15.51 -30.27 -55.15
C GLU A 35 14.80 -28.94 -55.45
N TRP A 36 14.01 -28.40 -54.52
CA TRP A 36 13.37 -27.07 -54.65
C TRP A 36 14.22 -25.92 -54.08
N ALA A 37 15.42 -26.17 -53.56
CA ALA A 37 16.39 -25.14 -53.19
C ALA A 37 17.03 -24.46 -54.42
N VAL A 38 16.19 -24.12 -55.39
CA VAL A 38 16.48 -23.26 -56.53
C VAL A 38 16.35 -21.82 -56.03
N HIS A 39 17.37 -21.02 -56.32
CA HIS A 39 17.48 -19.61 -55.98
C HIS A 39 16.21 -18.84 -56.33
N ASP A 40 15.43 -18.52 -55.31
CA ASP A 40 14.39 -17.50 -55.39
C ASP A 40 15.01 -16.13 -55.06
N GLU A 41 15.47 -15.43 -56.08
CA GLU A 41 15.92 -14.03 -56.00
C GLU A 41 14.78 -13.04 -55.70
N SER A 42 13.54 -13.51 -55.45
CA SER A 42 12.42 -12.66 -55.07
C SER A 42 12.16 -12.58 -53.56
N ASN A 43 13.04 -13.13 -52.72
CA ASN A 43 12.96 -12.91 -51.28
C ASN A 43 13.35 -11.45 -50.97
N PRO A 44 12.41 -10.58 -50.53
CA PRO A 44 12.75 -9.22 -50.14
C PRO A 44 13.86 -9.28 -49.09
N PRO A 45 14.82 -8.33 -49.09
CA PRO A 45 15.97 -8.37 -48.19
C PRO A 45 15.43 -8.64 -46.79
N LEU A 46 15.84 -9.76 -46.19
CA LEU A 46 15.41 -10.22 -44.88
C LEU A 46 15.33 -9.00 -43.98
N GLN A 47 14.11 -8.50 -43.77
CA GLN A 47 13.83 -7.33 -42.96
C GLN A 47 14.41 -7.71 -41.61
N ARG A 48 15.57 -7.14 -41.27
CA ARG A 48 16.31 -7.52 -40.07
C ARG A 48 15.32 -7.33 -38.93
N ARG A 49 14.84 -8.44 -38.38
CA ARG A 49 13.89 -8.38 -37.27
C ARG A 49 14.66 -7.68 -36.16
N HIS A 50 14.25 -6.44 -35.86
CA HIS A 50 14.81 -5.68 -34.76
C HIS A 50 14.70 -6.55 -33.50
N SER A 51 15.78 -6.60 -32.71
CA SER A 51 15.74 -7.32 -31.44
C SER A 51 14.51 -6.87 -30.64
N GLN A 52 13.71 -7.82 -30.17
CA GLN A 52 12.56 -7.51 -29.34
C GLN A 52 12.98 -7.08 -27.92
N TRP A 53 14.26 -7.29 -27.59
CA TRP A 53 14.86 -7.01 -26.29
C TRP A 53 15.92 -5.93 -26.39
N ILE A 54 15.96 -5.07 -25.38
CA ILE A 54 16.95 -4.02 -25.18
C ILE A 54 17.53 -4.20 -23.79
N THR A 55 18.86 -4.09 -23.71
CA THR A 55 19.62 -4.16 -22.47
C THR A 55 19.83 -2.75 -21.94
N LEU A 56 19.29 -2.41 -20.77
CA LEU A 56 19.66 -1.21 -20.04
C LEU A 56 20.93 -1.46 -19.24
N LEU A 57 21.96 -0.64 -19.44
CA LEU A 57 23.26 -0.73 -18.76
C LEU A 57 23.34 0.33 -17.66
N CYS A 58 23.73 -0.07 -16.45
CA CYS A 58 24.03 0.85 -15.36
C CYS A 58 25.17 0.31 -14.50
N GLY A 59 26.36 0.89 -14.62
CA GLY A 59 27.54 0.41 -13.91
C GLY A 59 27.88 -1.02 -14.33
N THR A 60 27.89 -1.96 -13.37
CA THR A 60 28.15 -3.38 -13.62
C THR A 60 26.89 -4.20 -13.88
N LYS A 61 25.70 -3.63 -13.68
CA LYS A 61 24.43 -4.31 -13.89
C LYS A 61 23.85 -4.04 -15.26
N SER A 62 23.15 -5.06 -15.77
CA SER A 62 22.39 -4.97 -17.01
C SER A 62 21.00 -5.56 -16.82
N PHE A 63 20.01 -4.95 -17.47
CA PHE A 63 18.60 -5.33 -17.36
C PHE A 63 18.03 -5.52 -18.76
N GLN A 64 17.43 -6.67 -19.06
CA GLN A 64 16.81 -6.90 -20.37
C GLN A 64 15.31 -6.60 -20.30
N LEU A 65 14.88 -5.63 -21.09
CA LEU A 65 13.47 -5.23 -21.19
C LEU A 65 12.98 -5.36 -22.63
N ARG A 66 11.67 -5.52 -22.80
CA ARG A 66 11.08 -5.55 -24.14
C ARG A 66 11.09 -4.15 -24.73
N ARG A 67 11.51 -4.05 -25.99
CA ARG A 67 11.50 -2.81 -26.78
C ARG A 67 10.12 -2.13 -26.74
N ALA A 68 9.05 -2.90 -26.83
CA ALA A 68 7.68 -2.38 -26.81
C ALA A 68 7.32 -1.65 -25.50
N MET A 69 7.85 -2.08 -24.35
CA MET A 69 7.61 -1.40 -23.07
C MET A 69 8.33 -0.06 -23.02
N LEU A 70 9.62 -0.07 -23.36
CA LEU A 70 10.45 1.13 -23.38
C LEU A 70 9.92 2.19 -24.37
N GLN A 71 9.34 1.77 -25.50
CA GLN A 71 8.73 2.68 -26.49
C GLN A 71 7.52 3.47 -25.96
N GLN A 72 6.94 3.08 -24.83
CA GLN A 72 5.86 3.84 -24.18
C GLN A 72 6.37 5.15 -23.55
N HIS A 73 7.68 5.28 -23.34
CA HIS A 73 8.28 6.44 -22.71
C HIS A 73 9.06 7.29 -23.73
N SER A 74 8.90 8.61 -23.66
CA SER A 74 9.41 9.58 -24.64
C SER A 74 10.90 9.44 -24.88
N ILE A 75 11.70 9.38 -23.81
CA ILE A 75 13.16 9.38 -23.90
C ILE A 75 13.70 8.13 -24.62
N PHE A 76 13.16 6.96 -24.31
CA PHE A 76 13.61 5.70 -24.90
C PHE A 76 13.07 5.57 -26.34
N ALA A 77 11.84 6.01 -26.59
CA ALA A 77 11.30 6.08 -27.95
C ALA A 77 12.14 7.00 -28.84
N GLN A 78 12.53 8.17 -28.33
CA GLN A 78 13.42 9.10 -29.03
C GLN A 78 14.80 8.48 -29.27
N HIS A 79 15.40 7.82 -28.27
CA HIS A 79 16.68 7.13 -28.43
C HIS A 79 16.61 6.07 -29.55
N MET A 80 15.58 5.21 -29.54
CA MET A 80 15.41 4.17 -30.56
C MET A 80 15.10 4.73 -31.95
N LYS A 81 14.47 5.91 -32.03
CA LYS A 81 14.24 6.59 -33.31
C LYS A 81 15.56 7.06 -33.94
N HIS A 82 16.49 7.55 -33.12
CA HIS A 82 17.81 7.99 -33.60
C HIS A 82 18.76 6.80 -33.82
N ASN A 83 18.65 5.76 -32.99
CA ASN A 83 19.50 4.57 -33.04
C ASN A 83 18.66 3.27 -33.11
N PRO A 84 18.07 2.94 -34.29
CA PRO A 84 17.14 1.81 -34.43
C PRO A 84 17.80 0.43 -34.32
N HIS A 85 19.12 0.38 -34.41
CA HIS A 85 19.92 -0.84 -34.33
C HIS A 85 20.54 -1.09 -32.96
N ASP A 86 20.45 -0.12 -32.05
CA ASP A 86 20.99 -0.28 -30.70
C ASP A 86 20.17 -1.33 -29.95
N THR A 87 20.90 -2.23 -29.32
CA THR A 87 20.39 -3.26 -28.41
C THR A 87 20.70 -2.92 -26.96
N GLU A 88 21.46 -1.86 -26.71
CA GLU A 88 21.96 -1.47 -25.40
C GLU A 88 21.74 0.03 -25.19
N ILE A 89 21.23 0.42 -24.02
CA ILE A 89 21.00 1.81 -23.64
C ILE A 89 21.65 2.04 -22.27
N GLU A 90 22.57 2.99 -22.18
CA GLU A 90 23.21 3.36 -20.92
C GLU A 90 22.33 4.33 -20.12
N LEU A 91 22.06 3.99 -18.85
CA LEU A 91 21.33 4.84 -17.91
C LEU A 91 22.26 5.87 -17.26
N ALA A 92 22.94 6.68 -18.06
CA ALA A 92 23.93 7.66 -17.59
C ALA A 92 23.38 8.63 -16.53
N ALA A 93 22.08 8.94 -16.56
CA ALA A 93 21.40 9.78 -15.58
C ALA A 93 21.49 9.25 -14.13
N LEU A 94 21.75 7.96 -13.94
CA LEU A 94 21.88 7.33 -12.63
C LEU A 94 23.29 7.43 -12.05
N ASN A 95 24.27 7.95 -12.79
CA ASN A 95 25.68 8.05 -12.37
C ASN A 95 26.26 6.72 -11.84
N GLY A 96 25.77 5.57 -12.35
CA GLY A 96 26.18 4.25 -11.89
C GLY A 96 25.54 3.78 -10.58
N ASP A 97 24.47 4.43 -10.10
CA ASP A 97 23.67 3.92 -8.98
C ASP A 97 22.88 2.67 -9.40
N GLU A 98 23.50 1.52 -9.15
CA GLU A 98 22.97 0.20 -9.51
C GLU A 98 21.73 -0.21 -8.72
N GLU A 99 21.47 0.38 -7.55
CA GLU A 99 20.27 0.10 -6.75
C GLU A 99 19.09 0.87 -7.35
N MET A 100 19.31 2.13 -7.71
CA MET A 100 18.32 2.94 -8.41
C MET A 100 17.93 2.36 -9.76
N ALA A 101 18.91 1.80 -10.49
CA ALA A 101 18.66 1.14 -11.77
C ALA A 101 17.70 -0.04 -11.66
N VAL A 102 17.75 -0.81 -10.56
CA VAL A 102 16.80 -1.90 -10.31
C VAL A 102 15.39 -1.33 -10.20
N HIS A 103 15.18 -0.27 -9.41
CA HIS A 103 13.85 0.31 -9.22
C HIS A 103 13.27 0.92 -10.49
N ILE A 104 14.11 1.59 -11.29
CA ILE A 104 13.72 2.10 -12.61
C ILE A 104 13.35 0.94 -13.54
N ALA A 105 14.19 -0.11 -13.62
CA ALA A 105 13.92 -1.26 -14.47
C ALA A 105 12.63 -1.98 -14.07
N THR A 106 12.38 -2.17 -12.77
CA THR A 106 11.13 -2.75 -12.27
C THR A 106 9.91 -1.92 -12.65
N TYR A 107 10.00 -0.58 -12.55
CA TYR A 107 8.92 0.29 -12.99
C TYR A 107 8.69 0.24 -14.51
N LEU A 108 9.76 0.13 -15.31
CA LEU A 108 9.64 0.03 -16.76
C LEU A 108 9.10 -1.34 -17.23
N GLU A 109 9.25 -2.38 -16.41
CA GLU A 109 8.66 -3.69 -16.66
C GLU A 109 7.15 -3.71 -16.40
N ASP A 110 6.70 -2.98 -15.38
CA ASP A 110 5.28 -2.82 -15.04
C ASP A 110 4.95 -1.33 -14.78
N PRO A 111 4.75 -0.52 -15.85
CA PRO A 111 4.53 0.92 -15.73
C PRO A 111 3.18 1.30 -15.12
N ASP A 112 2.31 0.30 -14.89
CA ASP A 112 1.02 0.45 -14.25
C ASP A 112 1.10 0.32 -12.73
N THR A 113 2.23 -0.15 -12.19
CA THR A 113 2.45 -0.29 -10.74
C THR A 113 3.58 0.61 -10.25
N PHE A 114 3.26 1.54 -9.36
CA PHE A 114 4.21 2.42 -8.70
C PHE A 114 4.90 1.73 -7.51
N PRO A 115 6.20 1.97 -7.29
CA PRO A 115 6.96 1.28 -6.25
C PRO A 115 6.61 1.77 -4.83
N LEU A 116 6.45 0.81 -3.92
CA LEU A 116 6.20 1.08 -2.50
C LEU A 116 7.42 0.70 -1.65
N PHE A 117 8.15 1.70 -1.14
CA PHE A 117 9.30 1.49 -0.27
C PHE A 117 8.91 1.71 1.20
N ARG A 118 8.47 0.63 1.85
CA ARG A 118 8.12 0.65 3.27
C ARG A 118 8.62 -0.59 4.00
N SER A 119 9.17 -0.36 5.18
CA SER A 119 9.41 -1.39 6.18
C SER A 119 8.41 -1.28 7.33
N ALA A 120 8.00 -2.41 7.90
CA ALA A 120 7.17 -2.42 9.11
C ALA A 120 7.88 -1.75 10.30
N GLN A 121 9.21 -1.86 10.38
CA GLN A 121 10.03 -1.32 11.47
C GLN A 121 10.35 0.16 11.28
N TRP A 122 10.72 0.57 10.07
CA TRP A 122 11.27 1.90 9.79
C TRP A 122 10.28 2.84 9.10
N GLY A 123 9.11 2.34 8.69
CA GLY A 123 8.16 3.11 7.90
C GLY A 123 8.64 3.32 6.46
N PHE A 124 8.30 4.48 5.89
CA PHE A 124 8.63 4.81 4.49
C PHE A 124 10.11 5.21 4.34
N HIS A 125 10.77 4.69 3.31
CA HIS A 125 12.14 5.05 2.97
C HIS A 125 12.17 6.37 2.16
N TYR A 126 11.96 7.50 2.83
CA TYR A 126 11.87 8.82 2.17
C TYR A 126 13.11 9.21 1.36
N ALA A 127 14.30 8.81 1.81
CA ALA A 127 15.54 9.05 1.07
C ALA A 127 15.53 8.34 -0.30
N LEU A 128 15.05 7.10 -0.34
CA LEU A 128 14.93 6.33 -1.58
C LEU A 128 13.90 6.95 -2.52
N TYR A 129 12.76 7.40 -2.00
CA TYR A 129 11.77 8.15 -2.79
C TYR A 129 12.36 9.42 -3.40
N HIS A 130 13.12 10.21 -2.63
CA HIS A 130 13.76 11.42 -3.12
C HIS A 130 14.78 11.14 -4.23
N HIS A 131 15.56 10.08 -4.08
CA HIS A 131 16.53 9.67 -5.12
C HIS A 131 15.81 9.17 -6.37
N LEU A 132 14.76 8.36 -6.21
CA LEU A 132 13.95 7.87 -7.33
C LEU A 132 13.24 9.00 -8.06
N GLN A 133 12.74 10.00 -7.35
CA GLN A 133 12.12 11.19 -7.95
C GLN A 133 13.11 11.93 -8.86
N LYS A 134 14.34 12.13 -8.41
CA LYS A 134 15.39 12.78 -9.22
C LYS A 134 15.75 11.96 -10.46
N ALA A 135 15.92 10.66 -10.29
CA ALA A 135 16.18 9.73 -11.38
C ALA A 135 15.04 9.73 -12.41
N ALA A 136 13.79 9.63 -11.94
CA ALA A 136 12.60 9.68 -12.78
C ALA A 136 12.53 10.99 -13.58
N ARG A 137 12.82 12.13 -12.95
CA ARG A 137 12.89 13.42 -13.65
C ARG A 137 13.97 13.46 -14.73
N ALA A 138 15.17 12.95 -14.42
CA ALA A 138 16.29 12.94 -15.36
C ALA A 138 16.06 12.00 -16.55
N LEU A 139 15.28 10.93 -16.34
CA LEU A 139 14.87 9.97 -17.38
C LEU A 139 13.51 10.32 -18.01
N GLU A 140 12.95 11.51 -17.75
CA GLU A 140 11.64 11.95 -18.27
C GLU A 140 10.48 10.97 -17.99
N LEU A 141 10.56 10.22 -16.89
CA LEU A 141 9.49 9.36 -16.40
C LEU A 141 8.49 10.20 -15.59
N TYR A 142 7.78 11.10 -16.26
CA TYR A 142 6.93 12.12 -15.62
C TYR A 142 5.85 11.51 -14.71
N ASP A 143 5.20 10.42 -15.13
CA ASP A 143 4.18 9.76 -14.30
C ASP A 143 4.73 9.29 -12.95
N LEU A 144 5.91 8.66 -12.95
CA LEU A 144 6.60 8.21 -11.74
C LEU A 144 7.07 9.41 -10.91
N HIS A 145 7.65 10.43 -11.57
CA HIS A 145 8.08 11.65 -10.90
C HIS A 145 6.92 12.32 -10.17
N ASP A 146 5.80 12.54 -10.84
CA ASP A 146 4.64 13.26 -10.31
C ASP A 146 3.98 12.45 -9.19
N TRP A 147 3.85 11.14 -9.35
CA TRP A 147 3.32 10.27 -8.28
C TRP A 147 4.15 10.34 -6.99
N ILE A 148 5.48 10.39 -7.10
CA ILE A 148 6.38 10.56 -5.94
C ILE A 148 6.33 12.00 -5.42
N ALA A 149 6.32 13.00 -6.30
CA ALA A 149 6.29 14.42 -5.94
C ALA A 149 5.04 14.78 -5.12
N GLU A 150 3.89 14.24 -5.52
CA GLU A 150 2.61 14.37 -4.83
C GLU A 150 2.51 13.51 -3.56
N LYS A 151 3.55 12.72 -3.27
CA LYS A 151 3.62 11.77 -2.13
C LYS A 151 2.44 10.81 -2.09
N ARG A 152 1.94 10.37 -3.25
CA ARG A 152 0.79 9.46 -3.34
C ARG A 152 1.01 8.16 -2.58
N TYR A 153 2.25 7.68 -2.49
CA TYR A 153 2.65 6.51 -1.70
C TYR A 153 2.21 6.56 -0.23
N VAL A 154 2.08 7.75 0.38
CA VAL A 154 1.63 7.87 1.78
C VAL A 154 0.20 7.38 1.94
N ARG A 155 -0.65 7.55 0.91
CA ARG A 155 -2.05 7.12 0.92
C ARG A 155 -2.20 5.60 0.74
N ALA A 156 -1.15 4.92 0.26
CA ALA A 156 -1.17 3.48 0.03
C ALA A 156 -1.19 2.69 1.34
N ILE A 157 -0.88 3.32 2.47
CA ILE A 157 -0.89 2.69 3.79
C ILE A 157 -1.81 3.47 4.70
N LYS A 158 -2.85 2.80 5.20
CA LYS A 158 -3.82 3.37 6.14
C LYS A 158 -3.65 2.69 7.48
N THR A 159 -3.69 3.47 8.55
CA THR A 159 -3.81 2.92 9.91
C THR A 159 -5.27 2.99 10.32
N VAL A 160 -5.89 1.84 10.49
CA VAL A 160 -7.26 1.71 11.01
C VAL A 160 -7.15 1.51 12.51
N VAL A 161 -7.92 2.29 13.27
CA VAL A 161 -7.98 2.18 14.73
C VAL A 161 -9.43 1.97 15.12
N ASP A 162 -9.74 0.77 15.57
CA ASP A 162 -11.04 0.39 16.10
C ASP A 162 -10.99 0.43 17.62
N THR A 163 -11.98 1.05 18.25
CA THR A 163 -12.09 1.12 19.71
C THR A 163 -13.41 0.52 20.14
N THR A 164 -13.35 -0.50 21.00
CA THR A 164 -14.52 -1.10 21.63
C THR A 164 -14.49 -0.86 23.13
N ILE A 165 -15.66 -0.66 23.71
CA ILE A 165 -15.86 -0.43 25.14
C ILE A 165 -16.89 -1.46 25.61
N GLU A 166 -16.51 -2.29 26.57
CA GLU A 166 -17.36 -3.30 27.17
C GLU A 166 -17.42 -3.11 28.68
N GLU A 167 -18.62 -3.05 29.25
CA GLU A 167 -18.81 -3.06 30.71
C GLU A 167 -18.98 -4.50 31.19
N VAL A 168 -18.12 -4.94 32.10
CA VAL A 168 -18.19 -6.27 32.70
C VAL A 168 -18.30 -6.19 34.22
N GLU A 169 -18.99 -7.16 34.81
CA GLU A 169 -19.04 -7.28 36.27
C GLU A 169 -17.67 -7.72 36.81
N PRO A 170 -17.30 -7.29 38.03
CA PRO A 170 -16.07 -7.74 38.67
C PRO A 170 -16.03 -9.27 38.78
N GLY A 171 -15.02 -9.90 38.17
CA GLY A 171 -14.85 -11.36 38.18
C GLY A 171 -15.40 -12.09 36.94
N GLN A 172 -16.06 -11.40 36.00
CA GLN A 172 -16.50 -11.94 34.71
C GLN A 172 -15.57 -11.54 33.56
N LEU A 173 -14.25 -11.61 33.77
CA LEU A 173 -13.30 -11.28 32.70
C LEU A 173 -13.38 -12.31 31.56
N PRO A 174 -13.33 -11.88 30.29
CA PRO A 174 -13.32 -12.80 29.15
C PRO A 174 -12.09 -13.71 29.25
N SER A 175 -12.32 -15.03 29.15
CA SER A 175 -11.32 -16.05 29.47
C SER A 175 -10.27 -16.23 28.38
N THR A 176 -10.53 -15.84 27.13
CA THR A 176 -9.56 -15.78 26.03
C THR A 176 -10.14 -14.97 24.88
N VAL A 177 -9.39 -14.02 24.33
CA VAL A 177 -9.73 -13.33 23.07
C VAL A 177 -8.64 -13.62 22.05
N GLN A 178 -9.03 -14.04 20.85
CA GLN A 178 -8.12 -14.25 19.73
C GLN A 178 -8.16 -13.03 18.81
N TYR A 179 -7.00 -12.58 18.38
CA TYR A 179 -6.84 -11.46 17.45
C TYR A 179 -6.10 -11.91 16.19
N GLU A 180 -6.35 -11.22 15.08
CA GLU A 180 -5.62 -11.40 13.83
C GLU A 180 -4.13 -11.05 14.02
N GLY A 181 -3.23 -11.74 13.30
CA GLY A 181 -1.77 -11.62 13.51
C GLY A 181 -1.15 -10.30 13.06
N ASP A 182 -1.87 -9.49 12.28
CA ASP A 182 -1.50 -8.17 11.79
C ASP A 182 -2.12 -7.02 12.61
N ALA A 183 -2.83 -7.34 13.69
CA ALA A 183 -3.44 -6.37 14.59
C ALA A 183 -2.57 -6.13 15.84
N GLU A 184 -2.32 -4.86 16.14
CA GLU A 184 -1.77 -4.41 17.42
C GLU A 184 -2.96 -4.11 18.34
N VAL A 185 -3.13 -4.92 19.40
CA VAL A 185 -4.27 -4.77 20.32
C VAL A 185 -3.78 -4.32 21.68
N THR A 186 -4.34 -3.22 22.17
CA THR A 186 -4.14 -2.73 23.53
C THR A 186 -5.44 -2.85 24.31
N VAL A 187 -5.42 -3.58 25.42
CA VAL A 187 -6.57 -3.74 26.31
C VAL A 187 -6.30 -2.94 27.57
N ASN A 188 -7.15 -1.96 27.84
CA ASN A 188 -7.11 -1.17 29.07
C ASN A 188 -8.33 -1.50 29.91
N MET A 189 -8.11 -1.82 31.19
CA MET A 189 -9.19 -2.09 32.14
C MET A 189 -9.31 -0.92 33.10
N LEU A 190 -10.49 -0.32 33.16
CA LEU A 190 -10.81 0.80 34.03
C LEU A 190 -11.81 0.33 35.09
N GLN A 191 -11.41 0.35 36.34
CA GLN A 191 -12.35 0.15 37.44
C GLN A 191 -13.20 1.41 37.60
N LYS A 192 -14.51 1.26 37.51
CA LYS A 192 -15.49 2.34 37.65
C LYS A 192 -16.57 1.94 38.63
N THR A 193 -17.31 2.95 39.09
CA THR A 193 -18.45 2.79 39.98
C THR A 193 -19.62 3.50 39.36
N ARG A 194 -20.73 2.79 39.17
CA ARG A 194 -22.01 3.39 38.76
C ARG A 194 -22.92 3.48 39.97
N TYR A 195 -23.73 4.53 39.98
CA TYR A 195 -24.60 4.85 41.10
C TYR A 195 -26.05 4.60 40.71
N PHE A 196 -26.81 3.92 41.56
CA PHE A 196 -28.22 3.65 41.36
C PHE A 196 -29.09 4.30 42.43
N HIS A 197 -30.20 4.88 42.01
CA HIS A 197 -31.27 5.25 42.92
C HIS A 197 -32.22 4.08 43.12
N PHE A 198 -32.48 3.75 44.39
CA PHE A 198 -33.51 2.81 44.77
C PHE A 198 -34.79 3.53 45.15
N CYS A 199 -35.91 2.98 44.69
CA CYS A 199 -37.21 3.43 45.17
C CYS A 199 -37.33 3.09 46.67
N PRO A 200 -37.71 4.03 47.54
CA PRO A 200 -37.94 3.76 48.96
C PRO A 200 -38.97 2.65 49.23
N ARG A 201 -39.81 2.35 48.22
CA ARG A 201 -40.79 1.25 48.26
C ARG A 201 -40.21 -0.11 47.83
N ALA A 202 -38.90 -0.21 47.59
CA ALA A 202 -38.19 -1.41 47.16
C ALA A 202 -38.77 -2.10 45.91
N ILE A 203 -39.25 -1.30 44.94
CA ILE A 203 -39.77 -1.82 43.66
C ILE A 203 -38.59 -1.98 42.69
N PRO A 204 -38.21 -3.21 42.26
CA PRO A 204 -36.97 -3.43 41.50
C PRO A 204 -36.93 -2.72 40.14
N THR A 205 -38.08 -2.61 39.46
CA THR A 205 -38.21 -1.91 38.17
C THR A 205 -37.97 -0.41 38.27
N HIS A 206 -37.88 0.14 39.48
CA HIS A 206 -37.55 1.54 39.74
C HIS A 206 -36.06 1.75 40.05
N ARG A 207 -35.22 0.70 40.01
CA ARG A 207 -33.76 0.84 40.02
C ARG A 207 -33.34 1.56 38.74
N VAL A 208 -32.79 2.75 38.89
CA VAL A 208 -32.29 3.54 37.76
C VAL A 208 -30.90 4.08 38.07
N GLU A 209 -30.05 4.12 37.04
CA GLU A 209 -28.79 4.84 37.13
C GLU A 209 -29.06 6.31 37.45
N ARG A 210 -28.19 6.89 38.27
CA ARG A 210 -28.24 8.28 38.70
C ARG A 210 -28.45 9.26 37.55
N ASP A 211 -27.79 9.02 36.42
CA ASP A 211 -27.83 9.90 35.26
C ASP A 211 -29.00 9.59 34.30
N LYS A 212 -29.72 8.49 34.51
CA LYS A 212 -30.89 8.08 33.71
C LYS A 212 -32.18 8.32 34.48
N GLN A 213 -32.71 9.54 34.39
CA GLN A 213 -34.01 9.86 34.98
C GLN A 213 -35.17 9.18 34.23
N ASN A 214 -35.79 8.18 34.84
CA ASN A 214 -37.10 7.69 34.41
C ASN A 214 -38.24 8.48 35.09
N ARG A 215 -39.48 8.33 34.58
CA ARG A 215 -40.66 9.03 35.12
C ARG A 215 -40.89 8.74 36.61
N CYS A 216 -40.51 7.57 37.10
CA CYS A 216 -40.65 7.21 38.50
C CYS A 216 -39.58 7.86 39.38
N GLY A 217 -38.33 7.91 38.92
CA GLY A 217 -37.20 8.54 39.59
C GLY A 217 -37.47 10.00 39.88
N ARG A 218 -37.98 10.76 38.90
CA ARG A 218 -38.39 12.17 39.11
C ARG A 218 -39.50 12.34 40.16
N LYS A 219 -40.46 11.42 40.22
CA LYS A 219 -41.53 11.45 41.24
C LYS A 219 -41.00 11.10 42.62
N CYS A 220 -40.08 10.15 42.71
CA CYS A 220 -39.42 9.86 43.98
C CYS A 220 -38.53 11.03 44.42
N GLU A 221 -37.77 11.64 43.51
CA GLU A 221 -36.90 12.80 43.75
C GLU A 221 -37.66 14.10 44.09
N SER A 222 -38.92 14.23 43.67
CA SER A 222 -39.79 15.34 44.11
C SER A 222 -40.45 15.09 45.48
N LEU A 223 -40.59 13.82 45.89
CA LEU A 223 -41.06 13.44 47.23
C LEU A 223 -39.94 13.46 48.29
N HIS A 224 -38.73 13.86 47.89
CA HIS A 224 -37.48 13.77 48.63
C HIS A 224 -37.28 14.83 49.72
N GLU A 225 -38.33 15.55 50.11
CA GLU A 225 -38.34 16.39 51.32
C GLU A 225 -38.17 15.55 52.60
N LEU A 226 -38.28 14.22 52.54
CA LEU A 226 -38.26 13.32 53.71
C LEU A 226 -36.93 12.56 53.95
N GLY A 227 -35.88 12.85 53.19
CA GLY A 227 -34.53 12.37 53.51
C GLY A 227 -34.25 10.92 53.05
N HIS A 228 -33.19 10.81 52.25
CA HIS A 228 -32.46 9.58 51.88
C HIS A 228 -33.10 8.70 50.78
N SER A 229 -32.87 9.03 49.50
CA SER A 229 -32.75 7.96 48.49
C SER A 229 -31.57 7.11 48.91
N HIS A 230 -31.76 5.81 49.04
CA HIS A 230 -30.66 4.88 49.07
C HIS A 230 -29.95 4.94 47.71
N LEU A 231 -28.75 5.52 47.72
CA LEU A 231 -27.81 5.46 46.61
C LEU A 231 -26.98 4.19 46.80
N GLU A 232 -27.05 3.27 45.85
CA GLU A 232 -26.18 2.10 45.85
C GLU A 232 -25.04 2.31 44.86
N GLU A 233 -23.85 1.90 45.28
CA GLU A 233 -22.64 1.91 44.48
C GLU A 233 -22.42 0.51 43.93
N GLU A 234 -22.41 0.37 42.61
CA GLU A 234 -22.09 -0.90 41.97
C GLU A 234 -20.75 -0.75 41.23
N PRO A 235 -19.69 -1.45 41.68
CA PRO A 235 -18.42 -1.45 40.96
C PRO A 235 -18.57 -2.27 39.67
N TYR A 236 -17.98 -1.76 38.59
CA TYR A 236 -17.88 -2.45 37.31
C TYR A 236 -16.51 -2.21 36.69
N VAL A 237 -16.13 -3.03 35.73
CA VAL A 237 -14.90 -2.85 34.96
C VAL A 237 -15.29 -2.48 33.54
N GLU A 238 -14.74 -1.38 33.04
CA GLU A 238 -14.85 -1.02 31.64
C GLU A 238 -13.58 -1.50 30.93
N ILE A 239 -13.75 -2.43 29.99
CA ILE A 239 -12.69 -2.94 29.13
C ILE A 239 -12.69 -2.11 27.87
N VAL A 240 -11.66 -1.29 27.70
CA VAL A 240 -11.42 -0.49 26.51
C VAL A 240 -10.38 -1.21 25.66
N THR A 241 -10.83 -1.80 24.56
CA THR A 241 -9.96 -2.49 23.61
C THR A 241 -9.71 -1.58 22.42
N VAL A 242 -8.46 -1.22 22.20
CA VAL A 242 -8.00 -0.46 21.04
C VAL A 242 -7.30 -1.44 20.11
N THR A 243 -7.87 -1.67 18.94
CA THR A 243 -7.31 -2.52 17.89
C THR A 243 -6.78 -1.63 16.78
N LYS A 244 -5.50 -1.73 16.49
CA LYS A 244 -4.82 -0.96 15.45
C LYS A 244 -4.35 -1.90 14.35
N ARG A 245 -4.70 -1.60 13.10
CA ARG A 245 -4.35 -2.40 11.91
C ARG A 245 -3.70 -1.51 10.87
N VAL A 246 -2.73 -2.05 10.13
CA VAL A 246 -2.10 -1.35 9.01
C VAL A 246 -2.60 -1.98 7.72
N VAL A 247 -3.42 -1.25 6.98
CA VAL A 247 -4.06 -1.71 5.74
C VAL A 247 -3.31 -1.15 4.55
N PHE A 248 -2.93 -2.02 3.61
CA PHE A 248 -2.37 -1.63 2.31
C PHE A 248 -3.49 -1.48 1.28
N ASP A 249 -3.50 -0.33 0.60
CA ASP A 249 -4.43 0.00 -0.47
C ASP A 249 -3.70 -0.10 -1.83
N PRO A 250 -3.83 -1.23 -2.55
CA PRO A 250 -3.07 -1.47 -3.77
C PRO A 250 -3.46 -0.53 -4.92
N GLU A 251 -4.68 0.03 -4.90
CA GLU A 251 -5.18 0.91 -5.95
C GLU A 251 -4.44 2.26 -5.97
N VAL A 252 -3.86 2.67 -4.85
CA VAL A 252 -3.02 3.89 -4.78
C VAL A 252 -1.72 3.73 -5.57
N CYS A 253 -1.19 2.51 -5.59
CA CYS A 253 0.00 2.16 -6.35
C CYS A 253 -0.31 1.82 -7.80
N ARG A 254 -1.57 1.85 -8.25
CA ARG A 254 -1.91 1.62 -9.65
C ARG A 254 -2.00 2.93 -10.42
N ARG A 255 -1.59 2.88 -11.68
CA ARG A 255 -1.88 3.93 -12.66
C ARG A 255 -3.38 3.94 -12.88
N VAL A 256 -4.02 5.01 -12.43
CA VAL A 256 -5.42 5.28 -12.78
C VAL A 256 -5.38 5.80 -14.20
N ALA A 257 -5.90 5.04 -15.16
CA ALA A 257 -6.14 5.57 -16.50
C ALA A 257 -6.91 6.88 -16.33
N PRO A 258 -6.51 7.98 -17.00
CA PRO A 258 -7.28 9.21 -16.93
C PRO A 258 -8.71 8.83 -17.31
N ALA A 259 -9.62 8.86 -16.34
CA ALA A 259 -11.01 8.51 -16.54
C ALA A 259 -11.42 9.34 -17.75
N GLU A 260 -11.73 8.65 -18.87
CA GLU A 260 -11.85 9.26 -20.20
C GLU A 260 -12.56 10.57 -19.98
N ALA A 261 -11.80 11.67 -20.11
CA ALA A 261 -12.25 12.97 -19.68
C ALA A 261 -13.58 13.14 -20.38
N GLY A 262 -14.66 12.98 -19.63
CA GLY A 262 -16.00 13.03 -20.17
C GLY A 262 -16.00 14.32 -20.92
N VAL A 263 -16.11 14.21 -22.24
CA VAL A 263 -16.22 15.36 -23.12
C VAL A 263 -17.56 15.93 -22.69
N ASP A 264 -17.54 16.75 -21.64
CA ASP A 264 -18.62 17.64 -21.29
C ASP A 264 -18.66 18.52 -22.53
N GLU A 265 -19.56 18.16 -23.44
CA GLU A 265 -20.02 18.97 -24.55
C GLU A 265 -20.60 20.26 -23.95
N CYS A 266 -19.74 21.12 -23.46
CA CYS A 266 -20.04 22.53 -23.26
C CYS A 266 -19.97 23.21 -24.63
N GLU A 267 -20.75 22.72 -25.60
CA GLU A 267 -21.32 23.57 -26.65
C GLU A 267 -22.41 24.44 -26.00
N GLY A 268 -21.95 25.38 -25.17
CA GLY A 268 -22.79 26.38 -24.51
C GLY A 268 -22.39 27.75 -24.99
N ASP A 269 -23.10 28.24 -26.00
CA ASP A 269 -23.15 29.60 -26.53
C ASP A 269 -22.43 30.68 -25.70
N ILE A 270 -21.32 31.18 -26.23
CA ILE A 270 -20.68 32.43 -25.81
C ILE A 270 -21.63 33.58 -26.16
N LYS A 271 -22.60 33.86 -25.30
CA LYS A 271 -23.24 35.18 -25.23
C LYS A 271 -22.33 36.11 -24.46
N GLN A 272 -21.61 36.92 -25.22
CA GLN A 272 -20.93 38.13 -24.79
C GLN A 272 -21.87 38.96 -23.91
N HIS A 273 -21.62 39.09 -22.59
CA HIS A 273 -22.04 40.24 -21.80
C HIS A 273 -21.32 40.26 -20.44
N GLY A 274 -20.69 41.39 -20.12
CA GLY A 274 -20.52 41.82 -18.73
C GLY A 274 -19.09 41.97 -18.21
N SER A 275 -18.46 43.10 -18.54
CA SER A 275 -17.74 43.99 -17.61
C SER A 275 -17.11 43.36 -16.35
N CYS A 276 -15.80 43.16 -16.37
CA CYS A 276 -14.98 43.06 -15.16
C CYS A 276 -15.09 44.36 -14.35
N GLN A 277 -15.69 44.29 -13.16
CA GLN A 277 -15.47 45.29 -12.13
C GLN A 277 -14.41 44.79 -11.15
N ASP A 278 -13.53 45.72 -10.80
CA ASP A 278 -12.36 45.57 -9.98
C ASP A 278 -12.68 44.97 -8.61
N VAL A 279 -12.00 43.89 -8.25
CA VAL A 279 -11.98 43.36 -6.88
C VAL A 279 -10.70 43.88 -6.23
N GLU A 280 -10.85 44.82 -5.30
CA GLU A 280 -9.74 45.35 -4.52
C GLU A 280 -9.07 44.27 -3.65
N PRO A 281 -7.74 44.33 -3.44
CA PRO A 281 -7.04 43.39 -2.59
C PRO A 281 -7.29 43.69 -1.10
N PHE A 282 -7.76 42.67 -0.39
CA PHE A 282 -7.91 42.67 1.07
C PHE A 282 -6.51 42.57 1.72
N VAL A 283 -5.98 43.71 2.17
CA VAL A 283 -4.76 43.77 2.99
C VAL A 283 -5.16 43.50 4.43
N GLY A 284 -4.90 42.28 4.91
CA GLY A 284 -5.04 41.92 6.32
C GLY A 284 -3.74 42.16 7.06
N ASP A 285 -3.68 43.24 7.84
CA ASP A 285 -2.63 43.50 8.83
C ASP A 285 -2.72 42.46 9.97
N PHE A 286 -1.66 41.68 10.14
CA PHE A 286 -1.42 40.88 11.34
C PHE A 286 -0.58 41.70 12.32
N MET A 287 -1.20 42.19 13.39
CA MET A 287 -0.49 42.76 14.54
C MET A 287 -0.12 41.67 15.55
N THR A 288 1.15 41.73 15.97
CA THR A 288 1.80 41.38 17.26
C THR A 288 1.08 40.46 18.25
#